data_AF-A0A5Q0H5B8-F1
#
_entry.id   AF-A0A5Q0H5B8-F1
#
_cell.length_a   1.000
_cell.length_b   1.000
_cell.length_c   1.000
_cell.angle_alpha   90.00
_cell.angle_beta   90.00
_cell.angle_gamma   90.00
#
_symmetry.space_group_name_H-M   'P 1'
#
loop_
_entity.id
_entity.type
_entity.pdbx_description
1 polymer ?
#
loop_
_entity_poly.entity_id
_entity_poly.type
_entity_poly.pdbx_seq_one_letter_code
_entity_poly.pdbx_strand_id
1 'polypeptide(L)' 'MDPFILFTVLPLLLIAGVLIWGNLAWGGVVVIVFAALLVLLDSWTNRPLPFDVPDDGDYDYDYDEPPSAGRRR' A
#
# COMPACT_ATOMS: atom_id res chain seq x y z
N MET A 1 -3.52 -0.87 5.37
CA MET A 1 -4.38 -0.84 4.17
C MET A 1 -4.86 0.57 4.03
N ASP A 2 -4.41 1.25 2.99
CA ASP A 2 -4.85 2.61 2.71
C ASP A 2 -6.33 2.60 2.27
N PRO A 3 -7.23 3.37 2.91
CA PRO A 3 -8.62 3.49 2.45
C PRO A 3 -8.75 3.88 0.96
N PHE A 4 -7.77 4.58 0.38
CA PHE A 4 -7.80 4.97 -1.03
C PHE A 4 -7.63 3.79 -2.00
N ILE A 5 -6.94 2.71 -1.60
CA ILE A 5 -6.76 1.52 -2.44
C ILE A 5 -8.11 0.84 -2.73
N LEU A 6 -9.04 0.88 -1.77
CA LEU A 6 -10.38 0.28 -1.92
C LEU A 6 -11.21 1.00 -2.97
N PHE A 7 -11.04 2.32 -3.13
CA PHE A 7 -11.73 3.08 -4.18
C PHE A 7 -11.26 2.72 -5.59
N THR A 8 -10.06 2.15 -5.72
CA THR A 8 -9.55 1.64 -7.00
C THR A 8 -9.91 0.16 -7.20
N VAL A 9 -9.87 -0.64 -6.13
CA VAL A 9 -10.16 -2.09 -6.17
C VAL A 9 -11.65 -2.38 -6.36
N LEU A 10 -12.54 -1.64 -5.70
CA LEU A 10 -13.99 -1.82 -5.80
C LEU A 10 -14.51 -1.72 -7.25
N PRO A 11 -14.21 -0.66 -8.04
CA PRO A 11 -14.64 -0.59 -9.43
C PRO A 11 -14.02 -1.69 -10.30
N LEU A 12 -12.78 -2.12 -10.03
CA LEU A 12 -12.16 -3.25 -10.74
C LEU A 12 -12.95 -4.55 -10.51
N LEU A 13 -13.36 -4.82 -9.26
CA LEU A 13 -14.18 -6.00 -8.95
C LEU A 13 -15.56 -5.92 -9.60
N LEU A 14 -16.15 -4.73 -9.68
CA LEU A 14 -17.43 -4.52 -10.37
C LEU A 14 -17.29 -4.80 -11.88
N ILE A 15 -16.24 -4.30 -12.52
CA ILE A 15 -15.92 -4.59 -13.92
C ILE A 15 -15.72 -6.10 -14.11
N ALA A 16 -14.96 -6.75 -13.24
CA ALA A 16 -14.76 -8.20 -13.30
C ALA A 16 -16.07 -8.98 -13.23
N GLY A 17 -16.99 -8.57 -12.33
CA GLY A 17 -18.31 -9.17 -12.22
C GLY A 17 -19.13 -9.02 -13.50
N VAL A 18 -19.11 -7.83 -14.12
CA VAL A 18 -19.79 -7.59 -15.41
C VAL A 18 -19.19 -8.44 -16.53
N LEU A 19 -17.86 -8.57 -16.59
CA LEU A 19 -17.19 -9.41 -17.59
C LEU A 19 -17.55 -10.88 -17.45
N ILE A 20 -17.62 -11.40 -16.22
CA ILE A 20 -18.02 -12.79 -15.94
C ILE A 20 -19.49 -12.99 -16.33
N TRP A 21 -20.38 -12.06 -15.99
CA TRP A 21 -21.78 -12.12 -16.39
C TRP A 21 -21.91 -12.09 -17.93
N GLY A 22 -21.12 -11.25 -18.61
CA GLY A 22 -21.06 -11.18 -20.07
C GLY A 22 -20.43 -12.39 -20.78
N ASN A 23 -20.23 -13.52 -20.08
CA ASN A 23 -19.60 -14.74 -20.59
C ASN A 23 -18.12 -14.56 -21.02
N LEU A 24 -17.46 -13.50 -20.53
CA LEU A 24 -16.03 -13.22 -20.74
C LEU A 24 -15.25 -13.52 -19.46
N ALA A 25 -15.41 -14.76 -18.96
CA ALA A 25 -14.90 -15.18 -17.65
C ALA A 25 -13.38 -14.98 -17.50
N TRP A 26 -12.59 -15.29 -18.54
CA TRP A 26 -11.14 -15.08 -18.53
C TRP A 26 -10.75 -13.61 -18.34
N GLY A 27 -11.48 -12.68 -18.96
CA GLY A 27 -11.26 -11.25 -18.77
C GLY A 27 -11.50 -10.83 -17.31
N GLY A 28 -12.59 -11.31 -16.72
CA GLY A 28 -12.88 -11.07 -15.31
C GLY A 28 -11.83 -11.64 -14.35
N VAL A 29 -11.34 -12.85 -14.61
CA VAL A 29 -10.27 -13.48 -13.80
C VAL A 29 -8.99 -12.64 -13.83
N VAL A 30 -8.57 -12.16 -15.01
CA VAL A 30 -7.38 -11.30 -15.13
C VAL A 30 -7.56 -10.02 -14.30
N VAL A 31 -8.74 -9.39 -14.37
CA VAL A 31 -9.04 -8.18 -13.60
C VAL A 31 -9.00 -8.45 -12.08
N ILE A 32 -9.53 -9.58 -11.61
CA ILE A 32 -9.46 -9.99 -10.21
C ILE A 32 -8.01 -10.16 -9.75
N VAL A 33 -7.18 -10.80 -10.56
CA VAL A 33 -5.74 -10.98 -10.26
C VAL A 33 -5.05 -9.62 -10.12
N PHE A 34 -5.31 -8.68 -11.04
CA PHE A 34 -4.77 -7.32 -10.93
C PHE A 34 -5.22 -6.59 -9.66
N ALA A 35 -6.51 -6.69 -9.32
CA ALA A 35 -7.04 -6.11 -8.10
C ALA A 35 -6.37 -6.69 -6.84
N ALA A 36 -6.15 -8.02 -6.81
CA ALA A 36 -5.43 -8.67 -5.71
C ALA A 36 -3.97 -8.23 -5.61
N LEU A 37 -3.28 -8.04 -6.74
CA LEU A 37 -1.91 -7.52 -6.76
C LEU A 37 -1.80 -6.10 -6.22
N LEU A 38 -2.77 -5.22 -6.52
CA LEU A 38 -2.79 -3.85 -5.99
C LEU A 38 -2.93 -3.85 -4.46
N VAL A 39 -3.81 -4.69 -3.92
CA VAL A 39 -3.98 -4.86 -2.46
C VAL A 39 -2.70 -5.41 -1.83
N LEU A 40 -2.05 -6.38 -2.48
CA LEU A 40 -0.80 -6.95 -1.99
C LEU A 40 0.32 -5.90 -1.96
N LEU A 41 0.42 -5.08 -3.01
CA LEU A 41 1.40 -4.01 -3.11
C LEU A 41 1.16 -2.96 -2.01
N ASP A 42 -0.08 -2.50 -1.84
CA ASP A 42 -0.45 -1.56 -0.78
C ASP A 42 -0.11 -2.10 0.61
N SER A 43 -0.42 -3.37 0.86
CA SER A 43 -0.07 -4.04 2.11
C SER A 43 1.43 -4.15 2.35
N TRP A 44 2.24 -4.11 1.31
CA TRP A 44 3.70 -4.16 1.41
C TRP A 44 4.29 -2.76 1.60
N THR A 45 3.78 -1.75 0.89
CA THR A 45 4.27 -0.36 0.98
C THR A 45 3.84 0.34 2.26
N ASN A 46 2.65 0.06 2.78
CA ASN A 46 2.11 0.66 4.00
C ASN A 46 2.39 -0.16 5.27
N ARG A 47 3.49 -0.92 5.30
CA ARG A 47 3.93 -1.58 6.54
C ARG A 47 4.56 -0.55 7.48
N PRO A 48 4.25 -0.59 8.79
CA PRO A 48 4.92 0.27 9.76
C PRO A 48 6.42 -0.02 9.72
N LEU A 49 7.21 1.05 9.70
CA LEU A 49 8.66 0.95 9.78
C LEU A 49 9.03 0.36 11.16
N PRO A 50 10.05 -0.51 11.24
CA PRO A 50 10.42 -1.19 12.48
C PRO A 50 11.15 -0.27 13.49
N PHE A 51 11.29 1.00 13.18
CA PHE A 51 11.84 2.00 14.09
C PHE A 51 10.71 2.94 14.51
N ASP A 52 10.65 3.21 15.81
CA ASP A 52 9.81 4.27 16.35
C ASP A 52 10.27 5.58 15.69
N VAL A 53 9.43 6.15 14.83
CA VAL A 53 9.57 7.57 14.49
C VAL A 53 9.37 8.29 15.81
N PRO A 54 10.35 9.07 16.31
CA PRO A 54 10.16 9.85 17.53
C PRO A 54 8.88 10.65 17.37
N ASP A 55 7.92 10.44 18.27
CA ASP A 55 6.64 11.16 18.25
C ASP A 55 6.95 12.65 18.19
N ASP A 56 6.30 13.35 17.28
CA ASP A 56 6.49 14.78 16.98
C ASP A 56 6.10 15.72 18.15
N GLY A 57 5.92 15.17 19.36
CA GLY A 57 5.59 15.89 20.60
C GLY A 57 6.81 16.45 21.34
N ASP A 58 8.02 16.02 20.98
CA ASP A 58 9.23 16.31 21.77
C ASP A 58 10.30 17.07 20.96
N TYR A 59 9.89 17.89 19.97
CA TYR A 59 10.79 18.84 19.30
C TYR A 59 11.11 20.02 20.22
N ASP A 60 11.93 19.78 21.24
CA ASP A 60 12.78 20.85 21.75
C ASP A 60 13.88 21.08 20.70
N TYR A 61 13.91 22.28 20.14
CA TYR A 61 14.82 22.69 19.08
C TYR A 61 16.24 22.86 19.65
N ASP A 62 16.95 21.78 19.93
CA ASP A 62 18.41 21.82 20.12
C ASP A 62 19.11 21.27 18.87
N TYR A 63 19.55 22.22 18.06
CA TYR A 63 20.24 22.03 16.78
C TYR A 63 21.69 21.58 17.02
N ASP A 64 21.90 20.39 17.57
CA ASP A 64 23.23 19.78 17.64
C ASP A 64 23.40 18.72 16.54
N GLU A 65 23.92 19.22 15.41
CA GLU A 65 24.82 18.59 14.43
C GLU A 65 24.70 17.07 14.14
N PRO A 66 24.46 16.64 12.88
CA PRO A 66 24.23 15.22 12.57
C PRO A 66 25.52 14.38 12.65
N PRO A 67 25.61 13.36 13.52
CA PRO A 67 26.72 12.42 13.48
C PRO A 67 26.48 11.39 12.37
N SER A 68 27.21 11.59 11.28
CA SER A 68 27.62 10.69 10.20
C SER A 68 26.96 9.30 10.09
N ALA A 69 26.44 9.05 8.89
CA ALA A 69 26.16 7.73 8.35
C ALA A 69 27.33 6.75 8.59
N GLY A 70 27.05 5.68 9.35
CA GLY A 70 27.90 4.49 9.38
C GLY A 70 28.01 3.85 10.76
N ARG A 71 27.48 2.63 10.91
CA ARG A 71 28.27 1.40 10.67
C ARG A 71 27.46 0.19 11.14
N ARG A 72 27.27 -0.73 10.19
CA ARG A 72 26.82 -2.11 10.37
C ARG A 72 27.38 -2.75 11.65
N ARG A 73 26.56 -3.54 12.34
CA ARG A 73 26.88 -4.93 12.71
C ARG A 73 25.61 -5.70 12.99
#